data_AF-A0AAT9F655-F1
#
_entry.id   AF-A0AAT9F655-F1
#
_cell.length_a   1.000
_cell.length_b   1.000
_cell.length_c   1.000
_cell.angle_alpha   90.00
_cell.angle_beta   90.00
_cell.angle_gamma   90.00
#
_symmetry.space_group_name_H-M   'P 1'
#
loop_
_entity.id
_entity.type
_entity.pdbx_description
1 polymer ?
#
loop_
_entity_poly.entity_id
_entity_poly.type
_entity_poly.pdbx_seq_one_letter_code
_entity_poly.pdbx_strand_id
1 'polypeptide(L)'
;MSKEAVFTMKLEPELRADFMAEVAGEDRPASQVMRELMRGYIEQRRQAREYDEYLRRKVEAGRASMRAGRGRSNDEVEAAFAARRNQVAAGQA
;
A
#
# COMPACT_ATOMS: atom_id res chain seq x y z
N MET A 1 24.62 13.83 -18.31
CA MET A 1 24.96 12.44 -17.93
C MET A 1 25.05 12.35 -16.42
N SER A 2 23.99 11.92 -15.75
CA SER A 2 24.02 11.69 -14.29
C SER A 2 24.98 10.55 -13.98
N LYS A 3 25.97 10.80 -13.11
CA LYS A 3 26.91 9.77 -12.66
C LYS A 3 26.16 8.63 -12.00
N GLU A 4 26.41 7.40 -12.43
CA GLU A 4 25.94 6.21 -11.74
C GLU A 4 26.55 6.17 -10.33
N ALA A 5 25.71 6.01 -9.31
CA ALA A 5 26.16 5.87 -7.94
C ALA A 5 26.47 4.38 -7.67
N VAL A 6 27.69 4.09 -7.22
CA VAL A 6 28.08 2.73 -6.80
C VAL A 6 27.64 2.52 -5.36
N PHE A 7 26.88 1.45 -5.11
CA PHE A 7 26.45 1.07 -3.77
C PHE A 7 27.21 -0.16 -3.30
N THR A 8 28.07 0.02 -2.29
CA THR A 8 28.80 -1.08 -1.64
C THR A 8 28.17 -1.35 -0.29
N MET A 9 27.82 -2.60 -0.01
CA MET A 9 27.29 -3.02 1.28
C MET A 9 27.98 -4.28 1.79
N LYS A 10 27.93 -4.49 3.10
CA LYS A 10 28.35 -5.75 3.73
C LYS A 10 27.16 -6.69 3.77
N LEU A 11 27.37 -7.93 3.34
CA LEU A 11 26.41 -9.01 3.49
C LEU A 11 27.08 -10.15 4.24
N GLU A 12 26.28 -10.89 5.00
CA GLU A 12 26.67 -12.19 5.54
C GLU A 12 27.06 -13.12 4.37
N PRO A 13 28.16 -13.89 4.49
CA PRO A 13 28.64 -14.73 3.38
C PRO A 13 27.59 -15.72 2.87
N GLU A 14 26.82 -16.31 3.77
CA GLU A 14 25.74 -17.26 3.45
C GLU A 14 24.62 -16.58 2.66
N LEU A 15 24.11 -15.43 3.14
CA LEU A 15 23.10 -14.65 2.44
C LEU A 15 23.55 -14.21 1.04
N ARG A 16 24.84 -13.86 0.88
CA ARG A 16 25.39 -13.53 -0.44
C ARG A 16 25.40 -14.76 -1.36
N ALA A 17 25.78 -15.92 -0.85
CA ALA A 17 25.85 -17.14 -1.64
C ALA A 17 24.46 -17.55 -2.14
N ASP A 18 23.47 -17.57 -1.24
CA ASP A 18 22.08 -17.91 -1.58
C ASP A 18 21.51 -16.95 -2.61
N PHE A 19 21.68 -15.63 -2.39
CA PHE A 19 21.21 -14.63 -3.34
C PHE A 19 21.84 -14.79 -4.72
N MET A 20 23.15 -15.08 -4.78
CA MET A 20 23.84 -15.29 -6.06
C MET A 20 23.40 -16.58 -6.76
N ALA A 21 23.05 -17.63 -6.03
CA ALA A 21 22.54 -18.88 -6.58
C ALA A 21 21.16 -18.67 -7.22
N GLU A 22 20.25 -17.98 -6.53
CA GLU A 22 18.90 -17.69 -7.04
C GLU A 22 18.92 -16.81 -8.29
N VAL A 23 19.68 -15.70 -8.27
CA VAL A 23 19.76 -14.80 -9.43
C VAL A 23 20.46 -15.47 -10.63
N ALA A 24 21.39 -16.39 -10.40
CA ALA A 24 21.98 -17.20 -11.45
C ALA A 24 20.99 -18.22 -12.02
N GLY A 25 20.16 -18.84 -11.17
CA GLY A 25 19.08 -19.73 -11.61
C GLY A 25 18.02 -19.03 -12.47
N GLU A 26 17.79 -17.75 -12.22
CA GLU A 26 16.89 -16.90 -13.02
C GLU A 26 17.56 -16.27 -14.26
N ASP A 27 18.87 -16.46 -14.48
CA ASP A 27 19.68 -15.77 -15.50
C ASP A 27 19.54 -14.23 -15.44
N ARG A 28 19.48 -13.69 -14.22
CA ARG A 28 19.28 -12.25 -13.98
C ARG A 28 20.50 -11.62 -13.33
N PRO A 29 20.90 -10.40 -13.75
CA PRO A 29 21.96 -9.69 -13.06
C PRO A 29 21.56 -9.36 -11.62
N ALA A 30 22.39 -9.75 -10.65
CA ALA A 30 22.20 -9.43 -9.23
C ALA A 30 21.91 -7.92 -8.98
N SER A 31 22.60 -7.05 -9.72
CA SER A 31 22.39 -5.59 -9.62
C SER A 31 21.00 -5.15 -10.07
N GLN A 32 20.38 -5.85 -11.02
CA GLN A 32 19.02 -5.58 -11.46
C GLN A 32 18.02 -5.94 -10.37
N VAL A 33 18.15 -7.14 -9.81
CA VAL A 33 17.28 -7.61 -8.71
C VAL A 33 17.40 -6.67 -7.51
N MET A 34 18.61 -6.25 -7.14
CA MET A 34 18.79 -5.26 -6.07
C MET A 34 18.12 -3.92 -6.35
N ARG A 35 18.16 -3.41 -7.59
CA ARG A 35 17.46 -2.16 -7.95
C ARG A 35 15.94 -2.31 -7.84
N GLU A 36 15.39 -3.45 -8.24
CA GLU A 36 13.96 -3.74 -8.12
C GLU A 36 13.53 -3.85 -6.64
N LEU A 37 14.29 -4.58 -5.83
CA LEU A 37 14.05 -4.68 -4.38
C LEU A 37 14.09 -3.29 -3.69
N MET A 38 15.07 -2.46 -4.04
CA MET A 38 15.16 -1.09 -3.51
C MET A 38 13.95 -0.24 -3.92
N ARG A 39 13.50 -0.32 -5.17
CA ARG A 39 12.31 0.40 -5.65
C ARG A 39 11.05 -0.08 -4.93
N GLY A 40 10.87 -1.40 -4.82
CA GLY A 40 9.75 -2.00 -4.10
C GLY A 40 9.71 -1.56 -2.63
N TYR A 41 10.86 -1.56 -1.95
CA TYR A 41 10.96 -1.08 -0.57
C TYR A 41 10.56 0.41 -0.45
N ILE A 42 11.04 1.27 -1.34
CA ILE A 42 10.70 2.69 -1.34
C ILE A 42 9.20 2.89 -1.57
N GLU A 43 8.62 2.16 -2.53
CA GLU A 43 7.21 2.24 -2.85
C GLU A 43 6.34 1.78 -1.68
N GLN A 44 6.63 0.62 -1.10
CA GLN A 44 5.93 0.11 0.09
C GLN A 44 6.00 1.12 1.25
N ARG A 45 7.16 1.74 1.47
CA ARG A 45 7.32 2.77 2.51
C ARG A 45 6.55 4.05 2.20
N ARG A 46 6.41 4.44 0.93
CA ARG A 46 5.59 5.58 0.52
C ARG A 46 4.11 5.29 0.74
N GLN A 47 3.63 4.15 0.26
CA GLN A 47 2.24 3.72 0.44
C GLN A 47 1.85 3.64 1.92
N ALA A 48 2.72 3.10 2.78
CA ALA A 48 2.48 3.08 4.22
C ALA A 48 2.30 4.49 4.82
N ARG A 49 3.18 5.44 4.47
CA ARG A 49 3.07 6.83 4.94
C ARG A 49 1.83 7.53 4.41
N GLU A 50 1.49 7.33 3.14
CA GLU A 50 0.30 7.90 2.53
C GLU A 50 -0.98 7.33 3.15
N TYR A 51 -0.98 6.03 3.44
CA TYR A 51 -2.08 5.37 4.14
C TYR A 51 -2.25 5.90 5.55
N ASP A 52 -1.16 6.07 6.30
CA ASP A 52 -1.20 6.65 7.65
C ASP A 52 -1.76 8.09 7.62
N GLU A 53 -1.33 8.90 6.64
CA GLU A 53 -1.84 10.26 6.47
C GLU A 53 -3.32 10.28 6.08
N TYR A 54 -3.73 9.40 5.16
CA TYR A 54 -5.12 9.22 4.78
C TYR A 54 -5.98 8.82 5.98
N LEU A 55 -5.55 7.82 6.74
CA LEU A 55 -6.26 7.32 7.92
C LEU A 55 -6.41 8.41 8.97
N ARG A 56 -5.33 9.15 9.26
CA ARG A 56 -5.36 10.29 10.18
C ARG A 56 -6.38 11.34 9.75
N ARG A 57 -6.37 11.73 8.46
CA ARG A 57 -7.34 12.70 7.91
C ARG A 57 -8.78 12.19 8.01
N LYS A 58 -9.01 10.92 7.69
CA LYS A 58 -10.35 10.29 7.77
C LYS A 58 -10.89 10.28 9.19
N VAL A 59 -10.05 9.91 10.17
CA VAL A 59 -10.43 9.89 11.59
C VAL A 59 -10.76 11.29 12.09
N GLU A 60 -9.92 12.28 11.79
CA GLU A 60 -10.18 13.66 12.23
C GLU A 60 -11.45 14.24 11.59
N ALA A 61 -11.70 13.96 10.31
CA ALA A 61 -12.95 14.34 9.65
C ALA A 61 -14.18 13.69 10.32
N GLY A 62 -14.10 12.40 10.67
CA GLY A 62 -15.15 11.68 11.40
C GLY A 62 -15.41 12.29 12.78
N ARG A 63 -14.34 12.53 13.55
CA ARG A 63 -14.42 13.18 14.87
C ARG A 63 -15.04 14.58 14.79
N ALA A 64 -14.64 15.38 13.80
CA ALA A 64 -15.22 16.71 13.57
C ALA A 64 -16.70 16.63 13.18
N SER A 65 -17.10 15.64 12.36
CA SER A 65 -18.50 15.40 12.01
C SER A 65 -19.35 15.05 13.24
N MET A 66 -18.86 14.16 14.08
CA MET A 66 -19.51 13.75 15.34
C MET A 66 -19.67 14.94 16.29
N ARG A 67 -18.60 15.72 16.52
CA ARG A 67 -18.65 16.93 17.36
C ARG A 67 -19.63 17.99 16.82
N ALA A 68 -19.81 18.04 15.50
CA ALA A 68 -20.76 18.94 14.85
C ALA A 68 -22.19 18.37 14.77
N GLY A 69 -22.47 17.20 15.36
CA GLY A 69 -23.80 16.57 15.32
C GLY A 69 -24.24 16.09 13.93
N ARG A 70 -23.32 15.94 12.97
CA ARG A 70 -23.62 15.51 11.59
C ARG A 70 -23.65 13.98 11.42
N GLY A 71 -23.85 13.25 12.51
CA GLY A 71 -24.02 11.80 12.51
C GLY A 71 -25.42 11.39 12.04
N ARG A 72 -25.58 10.11 11.72
CA ARG A 72 -26.87 9.46 11.45
C ARG A 72 -27.05 8.30 12.41
N SER A 73 -28.29 7.93 12.71
CA SER A 73 -28.55 6.73 13.52
C SER A 73 -28.20 5.47 12.73
N ASN A 74 -27.97 4.36 13.43
CA ASN A 74 -27.74 3.07 12.78
C ASN A 74 -28.94 2.67 11.90
N ASP A 75 -30.16 2.89 12.38
CA ASP A 75 -31.39 2.51 11.67
C ASP A 75 -31.55 3.29 10.36
N GLU A 76 -31.24 4.59 10.37
CA GLU A 76 -31.25 5.42 9.16
C GLU A 76 -30.22 4.93 8.12
N VAL A 77 -29.04 4.52 8.58
CA VAL A 77 -27.99 3.97 7.73
C VAL A 77 -28.44 2.64 7.12
N GLU A 78 -28.96 1.72 7.92
CA GLU A 78 -29.43 0.41 7.44
C GLU A 78 -30.56 0.54 6.42
N ALA A 79 -31.54 1.40 6.68
CA ALA A 79 -32.63 1.67 5.73
C ALA A 79 -32.09 2.20 4.40
N ALA A 80 -31.16 3.17 4.43
CA ALA A 80 -30.57 3.73 3.23
C ALA A 80 -29.77 2.71 2.42
N PHE A 81 -28.98 1.85 3.08
CA PHE A 81 -28.20 0.81 2.40
C PHE A 81 -29.05 -0.34 1.90
N ALA A 82 -30.14 -0.72 2.60
CA ALA A 82 -31.12 -1.67 2.09
C ALA A 82 -31.76 -1.17 0.78
N ALA A 83 -32.18 0.09 0.73
CA ALA A 83 -32.73 0.70 -0.48
C ALA A 83 -31.73 0.68 -1.65
N ARG A 84 -30.45 1.03 -1.40
CA ARG A 84 -29.40 0.99 -2.42
C ARG A 84 -29.15 -0.42 -2.96
N ARG A 85 -29.11 -1.43 -2.08
CA ARG A 85 -28.94 -2.84 -2.51
C ARG A 85 -30.10 -3.29 -3.40
N ASN A 86 -31.33 -2.94 -3.03
CA ASN A 86 -32.52 -3.26 -3.84
C ASN A 86 -32.49 -2.58 -5.21
N GLN A 87 -32.02 -1.33 -5.30
CA GLN A 87 -31.85 -0.64 -6.58
C GLN A 87 -30.83 -1.33 -7.49
N VAL A 88 -29.69 -1.74 -6.94
CA VAL A 88 -28.67 -2.48 -7.70
C VAL A 88 -29.21 -3.81 -8.18
N ALA A 89 -29.91 -4.56 -7.32
CA ALA A 89 -30.52 -5.84 -7.68
C ALA A 89 -31.61 -5.68 -8.75
N ALA A 90 -32.43 -4.63 -8.67
CA ALA A 90 -33.49 -4.35 -9.64
C ALA A 90 -32.96 -3.85 -11.00
N GLY A 91 -31.79 -3.19 -11.03
CA GLY A 91 -31.14 -2.76 -12.27
C GLY A 91 -30.29 -3.84 -12.95
N GLN A 92 -30.11 -4.99 -12.30
CA GLN A 92 -29.47 -6.19 -12.86
C GLN A 92 -30.49 -7.21 -13.40
N ALA A 93 -31.79 -6.95 -13.23
CA ALA A 93 -32.91 -7.70 -13.79
C ALA A 93 -33.43 -7.03 -15.07
#